data_AF-A0A7R8CU78-F1
#
_entry.id   AF-A0A7R8CU78-F1
#
_cell.length_a   1.000
_cell.length_b   1.000
_cell.length_c   1.000
_cell.angle_alpha   90.00
_cell.angle_beta   90.00
_cell.angle_gamma   90.00
#
_symmetry.space_group_name_H-M   'P 1'
#
loop_
_entity.id
_entity.type
_entity.pdbx_description
1 polymer ?
#
loop_
_entity_poly.entity_id
_entity_poly.type
_entity_poly.pdbx_seq_one_letter_code
_entity_poly.pdbx_strand_id
1 'polypeptide(L)'
;MDEIEFLSKNLKVSLGFSSIGALFITICFFSPYWLQSFPSERVPNPKFTNLGLWEVCFDGFHDMRHQYDTRFYGCKHILLEEYAIIQHEIQPRKNEQIFDD
;
A
#
# COMPACT_ATOMS: atom_id res chain seq x y z
N MET A 1 35.85 -32.75 16.62
CA MET A 1 36.09 -31.62 15.69
C MET A 1 34.88 -31.43 14.78
N ASP A 2 34.14 -32.50 14.49
CA ASP A 2 32.99 -32.54 13.56
C ASP A 2 31.70 -31.87 14.08
N GLU A 3 31.45 -31.88 15.40
CA GLU A 3 30.29 -31.18 16.00
C GLU A 3 30.38 -29.65 15.89
N ILE A 4 31.58 -29.08 16.05
CA ILE A 4 31.81 -27.63 15.89
C ILE A 4 31.56 -27.24 14.43
N GLU A 5 31.99 -28.08 13.49
CA GLU A 5 31.77 -27.86 12.07
C GLU A 5 30.29 -27.96 11.71
N PHE A 6 29.55 -28.94 12.26
CA PHE A 6 28.10 -29.08 12.10
C PHE A 6 27.35 -27.87 12.69
N LEU A 7 27.70 -27.42 13.89
CA LEU A 7 27.11 -26.23 14.52
C LEU A 7 27.35 -24.97 13.66
N SER A 8 28.56 -24.81 13.12
CA SER A 8 28.89 -23.67 12.24
C SER A 8 28.10 -23.69 10.92
N LYS A 9 27.82 -24.88 10.38
CA LYS A 9 27.03 -25.05 9.14
C LYS A 9 25.57 -24.67 9.38
N ASN A 10 24.96 -25.17 10.44
CA ASN A 10 23.56 -24.84 10.78
C ASN A 10 23.37 -23.36 11.12
N LEU A 11 24.33 -22.75 11.84
CA LEU A 11 24.30 -21.32 12.16
C LEU A 11 24.37 -20.46 10.90
N LYS A 12 25.23 -20.80 9.93
CA LYS A 12 25.32 -20.09 8.64
C LYS A 12 24.03 -20.20 7.82
N VAL A 13 23.41 -21.39 7.82
CA VAL A 13 22.13 -21.61 7.13
C VAL A 13 21.02 -20.79 7.77
N SER A 14 20.92 -20.81 9.11
CA SER A 14 19.92 -20.04 9.83
C SER A 14 20.11 -18.53 9.61
N LEU A 15 21.34 -18.02 9.73
CA LEU A 15 21.64 -16.62 9.51
C LEU A 15 21.32 -16.20 8.06
N GLY A 16 21.65 -17.05 7.09
CA GLY A 16 21.28 -16.85 5.69
C GLY A 16 19.78 -16.72 5.51
N PHE A 17 19.00 -17.68 6.01
CA PHE A 17 17.54 -17.66 5.90
C PHE A 17 16.91 -16.45 6.58
N SER A 18 17.34 -16.11 7.79
CA SER A 18 16.85 -14.93 8.51
C SER A 18 17.18 -13.63 7.79
N SER A 19 18.38 -13.50 7.22
CA SER A 19 18.77 -12.31 6.46
C SER A 19 17.92 -12.12 5.20
N ILE A 20 17.65 -13.21 4.48
CA ILE A 20 16.79 -13.21 3.30
C ILE A 20 15.36 -12.81 3.68
N GLY A 21 14.83 -13.36 4.77
CA GLY A 21 13.50 -12.98 5.28
C GLY A 21 13.42 -11.49 5.64
N ALA A 22 14.44 -10.95 6.32
CA ALA A 22 14.50 -9.53 6.67
C ALA A 22 14.55 -8.62 5.43
N LEU A 23 15.27 -9.04 4.37
CA LEU A 23 15.29 -8.32 3.09
C LEU A 23 13.92 -8.30 2.43
N PHE A 24 13.21 -9.42 2.38
CA PHE A 24 11.86 -9.48 1.82
C PHE A 24 10.87 -8.60 2.58
N ILE A 25 10.89 -8.63 3.91
CA ILE A 25 10.03 -7.76 4.74
C ILE A 25 10.29 -6.29 4.44
N THR A 26 11.56 -5.91 4.30
CA THR A 26 11.96 -4.54 3.99
C THR A 26 11.45 -4.13 2.61
N ILE A 27 11.61 -4.98 1.60
CA ILE A 27 11.10 -4.72 0.25
C ILE A 27 9.56 -4.59 0.25
N CYS A 28 8.85 -5.48 0.94
CA CYS A 28 7.40 -5.37 1.09
C CYS A 28 6.99 -4.04 1.73
N PHE A 29 7.68 -3.62 2.79
CA PHE A 29 7.35 -2.38 3.51
C PHE A 29 7.45 -1.12 2.64
N PHE A 30 8.43 -1.06 1.73
CA PHE A 30 8.62 0.06 0.79
C PHE A 30 7.93 -0.12 -0.56
N SER A 31 7.31 -1.28 -0.83
CA SER A 31 6.65 -1.56 -2.10
C SER A 31 5.25 -0.92 -2.17
N PRO A 32 4.91 -0.21 -3.26
CA PRO A 32 3.58 0.36 -3.45
C PRO A 32 2.53 -0.63 -4.04
N TYR A 33 2.78 -1.95 -3.99
CA TYR A 33 1.97 -2.96 -4.69
C TYR A 33 1.25 -3.95 -3.75
N TRP A 34 0.74 -3.47 -2.61
CA TRP A 34 0.00 -4.33 -1.68
C TRP A 34 -1.43 -4.58 -2.15
N LEU A 35 -2.07 -3.53 -2.68
CA LEU A 35 -3.44 -3.59 -3.16
C LEU A 35 -3.54 -2.82 -4.46
N GLN A 36 -3.90 -3.52 -5.54
CA GLN A 36 -4.17 -2.92 -6.83
C GLN A 36 -5.68 -2.86 -7.04
N SER A 37 -6.19 -1.70 -7.43
CA SER A 37 -7.58 -1.57 -7.86
C SER A 37 -7.70 -2.00 -9.32
N PHE A 38 -8.81 -2.66 -9.64
CA PHE A 38 -9.16 -2.97 -11.02
C PHE A 38 -10.43 -2.21 -11.38
N PRO A 39 -10.48 -1.57 -12.56
CA PRO A 39 -11.72 -0.99 -13.06
C PRO A 39 -12.72 -2.13 -13.22
N SER A 40 -13.80 -2.07 -12.44
CA SER A 40 -14.91 -3.03 -12.49
C SER A 40 -16.12 -2.33 -13.07
N GLU A 41 -17.05 -3.06 -13.67
CA GLU A 41 -18.30 -2.53 -14.22
C GLU A 41 -19.11 -1.73 -13.17
N ARG A 42 -18.92 -2.01 -11.88
CA ARG A 42 -19.53 -1.27 -10.76
C ARG A 42 -18.81 0.03 -10.40
N VAL A 43 -17.55 0.20 -10.81
CA VAL A 43 -16.69 1.36 -10.50
C VAL A 43 -15.84 1.69 -11.74
N PRO A 44 -16.39 2.41 -12.73
CA PRO A 44 -15.70 2.69 -13.99
C PRO A 44 -14.50 3.63 -13.84
N ASN A 45 -14.46 4.46 -12.79
CA ASN A 45 -13.34 5.34 -12.47
C ASN A 45 -12.81 5.00 -11.06
N PRO A 46 -11.79 4.12 -10.95
CA PRO A 46 -11.22 3.79 -9.65
C PRO A 46 -10.52 5.01 -9.03
N LYS A 47 -10.68 5.21 -7.71
CA LYS A 47 -10.10 6.36 -7.01
C LYS A 47 -8.58 6.30 -6.89
N PHE A 48 -7.97 5.11 -6.92
CA PHE A 48 -6.53 4.86 -6.80
C PHE A 48 -6.16 3.64 -7.65
N THR A 49 -4.93 3.53 -8.16
CA THR A 49 -4.49 2.36 -8.95
C THR A 49 -3.75 1.36 -8.07
N ASN A 50 -2.70 1.80 -7.37
CA ASN A 50 -1.89 0.95 -6.51
C ASN A 50 -1.78 1.56 -5.11
N LEU A 51 -1.86 0.71 -4.10
CA LEU A 51 -1.73 1.06 -2.70
C LEU A 51 -0.55 0.30 -2.10
N GLY A 52 0.40 1.05 -1.55
CA GLY A 52 1.39 0.57 -0.60
C GLY A 52 0.94 0.75 0.84
N LEU A 53 1.84 0.41 1.77
CA LEU A 53 1.58 0.67 3.19
C LEU A 53 1.64 2.19 3.52
N TRP A 54 2.57 2.90 2.89
CA TRP A 54 2.86 4.32 3.18
C TRP A 54 2.61 5.24 2.00
N GLU A 55 2.50 4.68 0.80
CA GLU A 55 2.36 5.41 -0.45
C GLU A 55 1.11 4.96 -1.20
N VAL A 56 0.46 5.89 -1.87
CA VAL A 56 -0.73 5.66 -2.69
C VAL A 56 -0.49 6.23 -4.08
N CYS A 57 -0.74 5.45 -5.12
CA CYS A 57 -0.55 5.87 -6.50
C CYS A 57 -1.90 6.14 -7.16
N PHE A 58 -2.06 7.38 -7.62
CA PHE A 58 -3.26 7.86 -8.31
C PHE A 58 -3.00 7.93 -9.82
N ASP A 59 -4.00 7.52 -10.59
CA ASP A 59 -3.99 7.58 -12.05
C ASP A 59 -5.15 8.45 -12.55
N GLY A 60 -5.03 9.77 -12.33
CA GLY A 60 -6.00 10.74 -12.85
C GLY A 60 -7.30 10.82 -12.06
N PHE A 61 -7.26 10.64 -10.74
CA PHE A 61 -8.41 10.90 -9.89
C PHE A 61 -8.84 12.37 -10.01
N HIS A 62 -10.14 12.57 -10.28
CA HIS A 62 -10.79 13.87 -10.41
C HIS A 62 -11.88 13.98 -9.34
N ASP A 63 -11.69 14.88 -8.38
CA ASP A 63 -12.72 15.16 -7.38
C ASP A 63 -13.72 16.17 -7.96
N MET A 64 -14.94 15.72 -8.24
CA MET A 64 -16.00 16.57 -8.81
C MET A 64 -16.52 17.67 -7.85
N ARG A 65 -16.14 17.63 -6.56
CA ARG A 65 -16.58 18.62 -5.57
C ARG A 65 -15.58 19.76 -5.32
N HIS A 66 -14.38 19.71 -5.88
CA HIS A 66 -13.38 20.77 -5.72
C HIS A 66 -13.44 21.81 -6.84
N GLN A 67 -13.40 23.09 -6.47
CA GLN A 67 -13.46 24.24 -7.40
C GLN A 67 -12.22 24.38 -8.30
N TYR A 68 -11.23 23.49 -8.21
CA TYR A 68 -9.99 23.51 -8.99
C TYR A 68 -9.80 22.19 -9.74
N ASP A 69 -9.59 22.27 -11.06
CA ASP A 69 -9.43 21.14 -11.99
C ASP A 69 -8.02 20.51 -11.90
N THR A 70 -7.62 20.09 -10.69
CA THR A 70 -6.32 19.44 -10.46
C THR A 70 -6.47 17.93 -10.52
N ARG A 71 -5.96 17.34 -11.59
CA ARG A 71 -5.84 15.88 -11.72
C ARG A 71 -4.59 15.41 -10.98
N PHE A 72 -4.76 14.51 -10.03
CA PHE A 72 -3.64 13.97 -9.26
C PHE A 72 -3.03 12.77 -10.00
N TYR A 73 -1.79 12.94 -10.45
CA TYR A 73 -0.99 11.90 -11.10
C TYR A 73 0.23 11.52 -10.26
N GLY A 74 0.53 10.23 -10.23
CA GLY A 74 1.74 9.66 -9.65
C GLY A 74 1.56 9.15 -8.22
N CYS A 75 2.64 8.56 -7.68
CA CYS A 75 2.70 8.03 -6.33
C CYS A 75 2.97 9.15 -5.32
N LYS A 76 2.22 9.13 -4.23
CA LYS A 76 2.23 10.15 -3.19
C LYS A 76 2.25 9.49 -1.83
N HIS A 77 2.94 10.11 -0.90
CA HIS A 77 3.02 9.61 0.47
C HIS A 77 1.76 9.97 1.26
N ILE A 78 1.23 9.05 2.07
CA ILE A 78 -0.02 9.23 2.84
C ILE A 78 0.03 10.41 3.84
N LEU A 79 1.23 10.82 4.27
CA LEU A 79 1.45 11.86 5.27
C LEU A 79 1.62 13.27 4.68
N LEU A 80 1.47 13.46 3.37
CA LEU A 80 1.61 14.79 2.78
C LEU A 80 0.39 15.66 3.18
N GLU A 81 0.67 16.84 3.75
CA GLU A 81 -0.33 17.78 4.29
C GLU A 81 -1.39 18.21 3.26
N GLU A 82 -1.01 18.26 1.98
CA GLU A 82 -1.89 18.64 0.86
C GLU A 82 -3.09 17.69 0.67
N TYR A 83 -3.04 16.46 1.22
CA TYR A 83 -4.09 15.44 1.05
C TYR A 83 -5.06 15.33 2.23
N ALA A 84 -4.90 16.15 3.27
CA ALA A 84 -5.91 16.28 4.34
C ALA A 84 -7.29 16.69 3.78
N ILE A 85 -7.32 17.29 2.59
CA ILE A 85 -8.54 17.71 1.93
C ILE A 85 -9.29 16.50 1.34
N ILE A 86 -8.61 15.55 0.70
CA ILE A 86 -9.22 14.37 0.06
C ILE A 86 -9.31 13.14 0.97
N GLN A 87 -8.81 13.20 2.21
CA GLN A 87 -8.81 12.07 3.14
C GLN A 87 -10.19 11.41 3.33
N HIS A 88 -11.26 12.23 3.29
CA HIS A 88 -12.63 11.76 3.44
C HIS A 88 -13.12 10.92 2.25
N GLU A 89 -12.54 11.13 1.07
CA GLU A 89 -12.89 10.40 -0.15
C GLU A 89 -12.18 9.04 -0.26
N ILE A 90 -11.02 8.90 0.40
CA ILE A 90 -10.17 7.70 0.35
C ILE A 90 -10.56 6.71 1.46
N GLN A 91 -11.15 7.19 2.55
CA GLN A 91 -11.64 6.31 3.60
C GLN A 91 -12.68 5.34 3.04
N PRO A 92 -12.60 4.04 3.39
CA PRO A 92 -13.64 3.10 3.01
C PRO A 92 -14.97 3.65 3.55
N ARG A 93 -16.00 3.73 2.70
CA ARG A 93 -17.33 4.07 3.18
C ARG A 93 -17.67 3.12 4.31
N LYS A 94 -17.75 3.63 5.55
CA LYS A 94 -18.51 2.94 6.58
C LYS A 94 -19.90 2.81 6.00
N ASN A 95 -20.30 1.56 5.89
CA ASN A 95 -21.51 1.08 5.31
C ASN A 95 -22.69 1.62 6.14
N GLU A 96 -23.10 2.84 5.80
CA GLU A 96 -24.37 3.48 6.18
C GLU A 96 -25.52 2.76 5.44
N GLN A 97 -25.74 1.49 5.80
CA GLN A 97 -26.89 0.68 5.38
C GLN A 97 -27.37 -0.25 6.51
N ILE A 98 -27.10 0.08 7.77
CA ILE A 98 -27.68 -0.64 8.90
C ILE A 98 -28.12 0.41 9.93
N PHE A 99 -29.44 0.52 10.12
CA PHE A 99 -30.17 1.35 11.08
C PHE A 99 -30.71 2.73 10.62
N ASP A 100 -31.35 2.77 9.46
CA ASP A 100 -32.61 3.52 9.30
C ASP A 100 -33.77 2.52 9.46
N ASP A 101 -34.17 2.25 10.72
CA ASP A 101 -35.53 1.95 11.26
C ASP A 101 -35.42 1.67 12.78
#